data_AF-A0A841PL65-F1
#
_entry.id   AF-A0A841PL65-F1
#
_cell.length_a   1.000
_cell.length_b   1.000
_cell.length_c   1.000
_cell.angle_alpha   90.00
_cell.angle_beta   90.00
_cell.angle_gamma   90.00
#
_symmetry.space_group_name_H-M   'P 1'
#
loop_
_entity.id
_entity.type
_entity.pdbx_description
1 polymer ?
#
loop_
_entity_poly.entity_id
_entity_poly.type
_entity_poly.pdbx_seq_one_letter_code
_entity_poly.pdbx_strand_id
1 'polypeptide(L)'
;MEHLPEAVQNAIKEYQDLAQTRTDAVDKQAERIDELTQELEQEKAKLQRLMDETIANPTAENEKKEAQSRKKVGELELNLNGAQERKKRGGSLKQSEQREAAVKAVQVAKEASDEKFREGIDQKMQAIESAKMAYLHALADYKSFKKECENIVGETGRRTNENAIEQVGRARAAYHEPSWNYNGDKHADGVRYTVQEHEMNYALRTGDVIADGRVH
;
A
#
# COMPACT_ATOMS: atom_id res chain seq x y z
N MET A 1 2.25 -11.83 -0.71
CA MET A 1 1.15 -10.86 -0.90
C MET A 1 0.02 -11.31 -0.01
N GLU A 2 -0.21 -10.63 1.11
CA GLU A 2 -1.34 -10.94 1.98
C GLU A 2 -2.64 -10.78 1.18
N HIS A 3 -3.49 -11.80 1.24
CA HIS A 3 -4.82 -11.74 0.63
C HIS A 3 -5.65 -10.70 1.40
N LEU A 4 -6.09 -9.66 0.68
CA LEU A 4 -7.07 -8.70 1.21
C LEU A 4 -8.32 -9.45 1.71
N PRO A 5 -9.05 -8.93 2.72
CA PRO A 5 -10.32 -9.52 3.14
C PRO A 5 -11.29 -9.68 1.96
N GLU A 6 -12.11 -10.73 1.97
CA GLU A 6 -13.03 -11.06 0.87
C GLU A 6 -13.97 -9.89 0.52
N ALA A 7 -14.49 -9.18 1.52
CA ALA A 7 -15.31 -7.99 1.32
C ALA A 7 -14.58 -6.87 0.55
N VAL A 8 -13.29 -6.67 0.82
CA VAL A 8 -12.46 -5.69 0.12
C VAL A 8 -12.21 -6.13 -1.32
N GLN A 9 -11.90 -7.42 -1.54
CA GLN A 9 -11.71 -7.98 -2.89
C GLN A 9 -12.97 -7.82 -3.74
N ASN A 10 -14.14 -8.10 -3.18
CA ASN A 10 -15.43 -7.96 -3.86
C ASN A 10 -15.72 -6.50 -4.24
N ALA A 11 -15.44 -5.54 -3.35
CA ALA A 11 -15.64 -4.12 -3.64
C ALA A 11 -14.66 -3.60 -4.72
N ILE A 12 -13.41 -4.08 -4.73
CA ILE A 12 -12.44 -3.79 -5.79
C ILE A 12 -12.93 -4.36 -7.13
N LYS A 13 -13.47 -5.58 -7.13
CA LYS A 13 -14.01 -6.21 -8.33
C LYS A 13 -15.17 -5.39 -8.91
N GLU A 14 -16.10 -4.92 -8.09
CA GLU A 14 -17.19 -4.04 -8.52
C GLU A 14 -16.68 -2.78 -9.24
N TYR A 15 -15.64 -2.13 -8.70
CA TYR A 15 -14.97 -0.99 -9.34
C TYR A 15 -14.32 -1.37 -10.69
N GLN A 16 -13.64 -2.52 -10.74
CA GLN A 16 -12.97 -3.01 -11.95
C GLN A 16 -13.97 -3.37 -13.06
N ASP A 17 -15.08 -4.02 -12.71
CA ASP A 17 -16.14 -4.39 -13.66
C ASP A 17 -16.78 -3.14 -14.31
N LEU A 18 -16.96 -2.07 -13.52
CA LEU A 18 -17.41 -0.76 -14.03
C LEU A 18 -16.38 -0.11 -14.95
N ALA A 19 -15.09 -0.18 -14.59
CA ALA A 19 -14.00 0.32 -15.43
C ALA A 19 -13.94 -0.42 -16.77
N GLN A 20 -14.07 -1.75 -16.73
CA GLN A 20 -14.03 -2.61 -17.92
C GLN A 20 -15.23 -2.34 -18.83
N THR A 21 -16.44 -2.22 -18.27
CA THR A 21 -17.64 -1.88 -19.04
C THR A 21 -17.47 -0.59 -19.85
N ARG A 22 -16.79 0.41 -19.28
CA ARG A 22 -16.50 1.68 -19.97
C ARG A 22 -15.50 1.47 -21.11
N THR A 23 -14.41 0.76 -20.85
CA THR A 23 -13.39 0.44 -21.85
C THR A 23 -14.03 -0.32 -23.02
N ASP A 24 -14.79 -1.39 -22.75
CA ASP A 24 -15.49 -2.19 -23.76
C ASP A 24 -16.44 -1.34 -24.62
N ALA A 25 -17.15 -0.39 -24.01
CA ALA A 25 -18.06 0.50 -24.73
C ALA A 25 -17.31 1.46 -25.67
N VAL A 26 -16.16 1.99 -25.24
CA VAL A 26 -15.31 2.87 -26.05
C VAL A 26 -14.68 2.09 -27.21
N ASP A 27 -14.17 0.89 -26.94
CA ASP A 27 -13.50 0.05 -27.93
C ASP A 27 -14.48 -0.39 -29.03
N LYS A 28 -15.70 -0.84 -28.65
CA LYS A 28 -16.76 -1.15 -29.62
C LYS A 28 -17.14 0.02 -30.52
N GLN A 29 -17.16 1.25 -29.99
CA GLN A 29 -17.42 2.42 -30.84
C GLN A 29 -16.21 2.80 -31.69
N ALA A 30 -14.98 2.53 -31.24
CA ALA A 30 -13.77 2.72 -32.05
C ALA A 30 -13.76 1.78 -33.25
N GLU A 31 -14.00 0.48 -33.04
CA GLU A 31 -14.12 -0.51 -34.12
C GLU A 31 -15.20 -0.09 -35.13
N ARG A 32 -16.38 0.32 -34.66
CA ARG A 32 -17.46 0.77 -35.56
C ARG A 32 -17.13 2.03 -36.34
N ILE A 33 -16.34 2.95 -35.78
CA ILE A 33 -15.86 4.14 -36.49
C ILE A 33 -14.90 3.74 -37.60
N ASP A 34 -14.00 2.79 -37.35
CA ASP A 34 -13.03 2.32 -38.35
C ASP A 34 -13.76 1.63 -39.52
N GLU A 35 -14.75 0.78 -39.23
CA GLU A 35 -15.62 0.16 -40.25
C GLU A 35 -16.35 1.21 -41.10
N LEU A 36 -17.03 2.17 -40.45
CA LEU A 36 -17.79 3.21 -41.15
C LEU A 36 -16.89 4.12 -41.98
N THR A 37 -15.67 4.38 -41.51
CA THR A 37 -14.67 5.18 -42.25
C THR A 37 -14.26 4.44 -43.53
N GLN A 38 -13.97 3.14 -43.45
CA GLN A 38 -13.63 2.33 -44.62
C GLN A 38 -14.82 2.21 -45.60
N GLU A 39 -16.04 1.96 -45.10
CA GLU A 39 -17.25 1.94 -45.94
C GLU A 39 -17.47 3.28 -46.66
N LEU A 40 -17.26 4.40 -45.95
CA LEU A 40 -17.42 5.74 -46.50
C LEU A 40 -16.39 6.04 -47.60
N GLU A 41 -15.12 5.67 -47.40
CA GLU A 41 -14.07 5.85 -48.42
C GLU A 41 -14.38 5.04 -49.68
N GLN A 42 -14.82 3.79 -49.53
CA GLN A 42 -15.21 2.94 -50.65
C GLN A 42 -16.41 3.51 -51.42
N GLU A 43 -17.45 3.95 -50.72
CA GLU A 43 -18.64 4.52 -51.39
C GLU A 43 -18.34 5.89 -52.02
N LYS A 44 -17.45 6.71 -51.44
CA LYS A 44 -16.98 7.96 -52.06
C LYS A 44 -16.20 7.68 -53.36
N ALA A 45 -15.32 6.68 -53.37
CA ALA A 45 -14.61 6.29 -54.59
C ALA A 45 -15.56 5.76 -55.68
N LYS A 46 -16.60 5.03 -55.29
CA LYS A 46 -17.66 4.57 -56.20
C LYS A 46 -18.51 5.72 -56.73
N LEU A 47 -18.90 6.65 -55.88
CA LEU A 47 -19.65 7.85 -56.28
C LEU A 47 -18.86 8.66 -57.30
N GLN A 48 -17.56 8.83 -57.12
CA GLN A 48 -16.70 9.52 -58.08
C GLN A 48 -16.76 8.87 -59.47
N ARG A 49 -16.63 7.54 -59.55
CA ARG A 49 -16.74 6.80 -60.81
C ARG A 49 -18.12 6.96 -61.46
N LEU A 50 -19.19 6.87 -60.66
CA LEU A 50 -20.56 7.06 -61.14
C LEU A 50 -20.80 8.48 -61.66
N MET A 51 -20.21 9.50 -61.03
CA MET A 51 -20.28 10.88 -61.53
C MET A 51 -19.56 11.02 -62.87
N ASP A 52 -18.38 10.41 -63.04
CA ASP A 52 -17.67 10.40 -64.33
C ASP A 52 -18.50 9.68 -65.43
N GLU A 53 -19.16 8.57 -65.09
CA GLU A 53 -20.07 7.84 -65.99
C GLU A 53 -21.31 8.66 -66.37
N THR A 54 -21.94 9.37 -65.42
CA THR A 54 -23.10 10.24 -65.70
C THR A 54 -22.69 11.44 -66.58
N ILE A 55 -21.51 12.04 -66.34
CA ILE A 55 -20.98 13.13 -67.18
C ILE A 55 -20.73 12.65 -68.61
N ALA A 56 -20.14 11.47 -68.77
CA ALA A 56 -19.88 10.89 -70.09
C ALA A 56 -21.15 10.44 -70.81
N ASN A 57 -22.17 9.98 -70.07
CA ASN A 57 -23.43 9.49 -70.62
C ASN A 57 -24.63 9.76 -69.66
N PRO A 58 -25.32 10.90 -69.80
CA PRO A 58 -26.36 11.35 -68.88
C PRO A 58 -27.70 10.65 -69.15
N THR A 59 -27.75 9.35 -68.88
CA THR A 59 -28.99 8.57 -68.93
C THR A 59 -29.67 8.55 -67.57
N ALA A 60 -31.00 8.42 -67.55
CA ALA A 60 -31.77 8.32 -66.30
C ALA A 60 -31.33 7.15 -65.40
N GLU A 61 -30.75 6.09 -65.97
CA GLU A 61 -30.19 4.98 -65.20
C GLU A 61 -28.92 5.38 -64.45
N ASN A 62 -28.00 6.11 -65.11
CA ASN A 62 -26.76 6.58 -64.51
C ASN A 62 -27.02 7.63 -63.42
N GLU A 63 -27.91 8.60 -63.70
CA GLU A 63 -28.35 9.58 -62.70
C GLU A 63 -28.95 8.92 -61.45
N LYS A 64 -29.72 7.84 -61.64
CA LYS A 64 -30.30 7.08 -60.52
C LYS A 64 -29.23 6.36 -59.70
N LYS A 65 -28.24 5.72 -60.33
CA LYS A 65 -27.12 5.05 -59.64
C LYS A 65 -26.30 6.06 -58.84
N GLU A 66 -26.00 7.22 -59.42
CA GLU A 66 -25.32 8.33 -58.75
C GLU A 66 -26.11 8.83 -57.54
N ALA A 67 -27.41 9.13 -57.71
CA ALA A 67 -28.27 9.61 -56.64
C ALA A 67 -28.35 8.61 -55.46
N GLN A 68 -28.41 7.31 -55.75
CA GLN A 68 -28.37 6.26 -54.73
C GLN A 68 -27.04 6.25 -53.98
N SER A 69 -25.91 6.38 -54.68
CA SER A 69 -24.59 6.43 -54.05
C SER A 69 -24.42 7.68 -53.19
N ARG A 70 -24.89 8.86 -53.66
CA ARG A 70 -24.93 10.10 -52.86
C ARG A 70 -25.73 9.92 -51.57
N LYS A 71 -26.91 9.29 -51.66
CA LYS A 71 -27.73 9.00 -50.48
C LYS A 71 -26.98 8.10 -49.50
N LYS A 72 -26.30 7.06 -50.00
CA LYS A 72 -25.52 6.14 -49.16
C LYS A 72 -24.33 6.84 -48.49
N VAL A 73 -23.62 7.72 -49.19
CA VAL A 73 -22.55 8.56 -48.60
C VAL A 73 -23.12 9.42 -47.45
N GLY A 74 -24.24 10.10 -47.66
CA GLY A 74 -24.88 10.89 -46.62
C GLY A 74 -25.32 10.07 -45.40
N GLU A 75 -25.88 8.87 -45.61
CA GLU A 75 -26.22 7.94 -44.53
C GLU A 75 -24.97 7.49 -43.75
N LEU A 76 -23.87 7.18 -44.44
CA LEU A 76 -22.60 6.77 -43.82
C LEU A 76 -21.97 7.92 -43.01
N GLU A 77 -21.98 9.15 -43.52
CA GLU A 77 -21.47 10.33 -42.79
C GLU A 77 -22.28 10.62 -41.52
N LEU A 78 -23.61 10.50 -41.58
CA LEU A 78 -24.48 10.62 -40.40
C LEU A 78 -24.19 9.52 -39.37
N ASN A 79 -24.03 8.28 -39.82
CA ASN A 79 -23.71 7.16 -38.94
C ASN A 79 -22.34 7.31 -38.29
N LEU A 80 -21.34 7.78 -39.04
CA LEU A 80 -19.98 8.03 -38.56
C LEU A 80 -19.98 9.11 -37.48
N ASN A 81 -20.62 10.25 -37.73
CA ASN A 81 -20.79 11.31 -36.74
C ASN A 81 -21.49 10.79 -35.47
N GLY A 82 -22.56 10.00 -35.64
CA GLY A 82 -23.26 9.39 -34.52
C GLY A 82 -22.38 8.43 -33.71
N ALA A 83 -21.53 7.64 -34.37
CA ALA A 83 -20.58 6.74 -33.69
C ALA A 83 -19.48 7.50 -32.94
N GLN A 84 -18.93 8.58 -33.54
CA GLN A 84 -17.96 9.46 -32.89
C GLN A 84 -18.53 10.12 -31.63
N GLU A 85 -19.77 10.62 -31.69
CA GLU A 85 -20.44 11.20 -30.51
C GLU A 85 -20.73 10.15 -29.43
N ARG A 86 -21.15 8.95 -29.82
CA ARG A 86 -21.32 7.83 -28.87
C ARG A 86 -19.99 7.42 -28.23
N LYS A 87 -18.88 7.38 -28.98
CA LYS A 87 -17.54 7.11 -28.43
C LYS A 87 -17.14 8.14 -27.37
N LYS A 88 -17.33 9.43 -27.66
CA LYS A 88 -17.06 10.52 -26.71
C LYS A 88 -17.87 10.34 -25.42
N ARG A 89 -19.19 10.07 -25.55
CA ARG A 89 -20.06 9.82 -24.39
C ARG A 89 -19.71 8.52 -23.64
N GLY A 90 -19.28 7.50 -24.38
CA GLY A 90 -18.77 6.25 -23.84
C GLY A 90 -17.61 6.46 -22.86
N GLY A 91 -16.74 7.44 -23.10
CA GLY A 91 -15.66 7.82 -22.19
C GLY A 91 -16.12 8.33 -20.82
N SER A 92 -17.34 8.85 -20.72
CA SER A 92 -17.96 9.29 -19.45
C SER A 92 -18.99 8.30 -18.93
N LEU A 93 -19.18 7.16 -19.60
CA LEU A 93 -20.16 6.16 -19.22
C LEU A 93 -19.84 5.63 -17.83
N LYS A 94 -20.86 5.64 -16.97
CA LYS A 94 -20.81 5.15 -15.58
C LYS A 94 -19.71 5.79 -14.71
N GLN A 95 -19.27 7.01 -15.04
CA GLN A 95 -18.17 7.65 -14.31
C GLN A 95 -18.54 7.96 -12.86
N SER A 96 -19.80 8.29 -12.57
CA SER A 96 -20.26 8.54 -11.19
C SER A 96 -20.25 7.25 -10.38
N GLU A 97 -20.86 6.20 -10.93
CA GLU A 97 -20.95 4.88 -10.30
C GLU A 97 -19.56 4.29 -10.05
N GLN A 98 -18.63 4.46 -10.99
CA GLN A 98 -17.24 4.04 -10.81
C GLN A 98 -16.57 4.80 -9.63
N ARG A 99 -16.80 6.10 -9.50
CA ARG A 99 -16.26 6.89 -8.37
C ARG A 99 -16.88 6.45 -7.05
N GLU A 100 -18.18 6.22 -7.02
CA GLU A 100 -18.89 5.72 -5.84
C GLU A 100 -18.38 4.34 -5.43
N ALA A 101 -18.18 3.42 -6.38
CA ALA A 101 -17.60 2.10 -6.14
C ALA A 101 -16.16 2.20 -5.58
N ALA A 102 -15.35 3.15 -6.07
CA ALA A 102 -14.01 3.39 -5.54
C ALA A 102 -14.06 3.86 -4.07
N VAL A 103 -14.93 4.82 -3.76
CA VAL A 103 -15.13 5.29 -2.37
C VAL A 103 -15.58 4.16 -1.47
N LYS A 104 -16.54 3.34 -1.92
CA LYS A 104 -17.03 2.17 -1.20
C LYS A 104 -15.90 1.16 -0.94
N ALA A 105 -15.08 0.84 -1.93
CA ALA A 105 -13.96 -0.09 -1.76
C ALA A 105 -12.95 0.41 -0.71
N VAL A 106 -12.63 1.71 -0.72
CA VAL A 106 -11.75 2.34 0.29
C VAL A 106 -12.40 2.32 1.67
N GLN A 107 -13.70 2.60 1.77
CA GLN A 107 -14.44 2.57 3.04
C GLN A 107 -14.46 1.16 3.65
N VAL A 108 -14.74 0.13 2.86
CA VAL A 108 -14.71 -1.27 3.31
C VAL A 108 -13.31 -1.68 3.75
N ALA A 109 -12.27 -1.25 3.03
CA ALA A 109 -10.88 -1.52 3.42
C ALA A 109 -10.51 -0.84 4.74
N LYS A 110 -10.98 0.40 4.94
CA LYS A 110 -10.79 1.12 6.21
C LYS A 110 -11.47 0.38 7.36
N GLU A 111 -12.74 0.00 7.21
CA GLU A 111 -13.50 -0.72 8.24
C GLU A 111 -12.83 -2.05 8.62
N ALA A 112 -12.39 -2.83 7.63
CA ALA A 112 -11.67 -4.07 7.87
C ALA A 112 -10.31 -3.86 8.58
N SER A 113 -9.61 -2.77 8.26
CA SER A 113 -8.38 -2.38 8.95
C SER A 113 -8.64 -1.97 10.40
N ASP A 114 -9.68 -1.17 10.64
CA ASP A 114 -10.07 -0.72 11.97
C ASP A 114 -10.49 -1.91 12.86
N GLU A 115 -11.19 -2.89 12.29
CA GLU A 115 -11.56 -4.14 12.95
C GLU A 115 -10.32 -4.96 13.34
N LYS A 116 -9.42 -5.22 12.38
CA LYS A 116 -8.16 -5.94 12.65
C LYS A 116 -7.31 -5.25 13.72
N PHE A 117 -7.28 -3.92 13.72
CA PHE A 117 -6.58 -3.15 14.75
C PHE A 117 -7.25 -3.33 16.12
N ARG A 118 -8.58 -3.18 16.18
CA ARG A 118 -9.35 -3.33 17.44
C ARG A 118 -9.20 -4.72 18.04
N GLU A 119 -9.21 -5.76 17.22
CA GLU A 119 -9.06 -7.15 17.68
C GLU A 119 -7.65 -7.44 18.23
N GLY A 120 -6.62 -6.79 17.69
CA GLY A 120 -5.23 -7.08 18.02
C GLY A 120 -4.57 -6.13 19.03
N ILE A 121 -5.03 -4.88 19.15
CA ILE A 121 -4.29 -3.82 19.83
C ILE A 121 -4.07 -4.12 21.31
N ASP A 122 -5.09 -4.56 22.03
CA ASP A 122 -4.97 -4.81 23.47
C ASP A 122 -3.95 -5.90 23.78
N GLN A 123 -3.94 -6.98 22.99
CA GLN A 123 -2.96 -8.05 23.13
C GLN A 123 -1.53 -7.55 22.86
N LYS A 124 -1.33 -6.70 21.84
CA LYS A 124 -0.02 -6.14 21.52
C LYS A 124 0.45 -5.16 22.60
N MET A 125 -0.45 -4.33 23.13
CA MET A 125 -0.15 -3.42 24.24
C MET A 125 0.17 -4.17 25.53
N GLN A 126 -0.57 -5.24 25.83
CA GLN A 126 -0.28 -6.10 26.98
C GLN A 126 1.09 -6.79 26.87
N ALA A 127 1.48 -7.19 25.65
CA ALA A 127 2.80 -7.76 25.41
C ALA A 127 3.92 -6.73 25.68
N ILE A 128 3.74 -5.48 25.26
CA ILE A 128 4.67 -4.37 25.56
C ILE A 128 4.76 -4.13 27.07
N GLU A 129 3.62 -4.08 27.76
CA GLU A 129 3.57 -3.90 29.21
C GLU A 129 4.28 -5.05 29.95
N SER A 130 4.01 -6.29 29.55
CA SER A 130 4.64 -7.47 30.14
C SER A 130 6.15 -7.46 29.94
N ALA A 131 6.63 -7.09 28.75
CA ALA A 131 8.05 -6.96 28.45
C ALA A 131 8.73 -5.87 29.30
N LYS A 132 8.07 -4.71 29.47
CA LYS A 132 8.54 -3.64 30.35
C LYS A 132 8.66 -4.12 31.80
N MET A 133 7.66 -4.83 32.30
CA MET A 133 7.68 -5.35 33.67
C MET A 133 8.80 -6.39 33.86
N ALA A 134 8.98 -7.30 32.90
CA ALA A 134 10.06 -8.29 32.94
C ALA A 134 11.44 -7.61 32.99
N TYR A 135 11.65 -6.57 32.18
CA TYR A 135 12.88 -5.79 32.20
C TYR A 135 13.12 -5.12 33.56
N LEU A 136 12.10 -4.45 34.12
CA LEU A 136 12.22 -3.81 35.44
C LEU A 136 12.47 -4.82 36.58
N HIS A 137 11.86 -6.00 36.53
CA HIS A 137 12.13 -7.07 37.49
C HIS A 137 13.58 -7.55 37.41
N ALA A 138 14.11 -7.75 36.19
CA ALA A 138 15.51 -8.14 36.01
C ALA A 138 16.50 -7.11 36.62
N LEU A 139 16.19 -5.81 36.52
CA LEU A 139 16.99 -4.75 37.16
C LEU A 139 16.93 -4.83 38.69
N ALA A 140 15.74 -5.08 39.25
CA ALA A 140 15.55 -5.20 40.70
C ALA A 140 16.28 -6.44 41.26
N ASP A 141 16.21 -7.57 40.55
CA ASP A 141 16.91 -8.80 40.91
C ASP A 141 18.43 -8.60 40.85
N TYR A 142 18.94 -7.94 39.81
CA TYR A 142 20.35 -7.58 39.71
C TYR A 142 20.81 -6.72 40.91
N LYS A 143 20.01 -5.72 41.31
CA LYS A 143 20.34 -4.88 42.47
C LYS A 143 20.35 -5.69 43.77
N SER A 144 19.42 -6.62 43.94
CA SER A 144 19.33 -7.50 45.11
C SER A 144 20.55 -8.42 45.19
N PHE A 145 20.91 -9.04 44.07
CA PHE A 145 22.11 -9.89 43.96
C PHE A 145 23.41 -9.11 44.28
N LYS A 146 23.55 -7.88 43.77
CA LYS A 146 24.69 -7.00 44.11
C LYS A 146 24.78 -6.77 45.62
N LYS A 147 23.65 -6.48 46.28
CA LYS A 147 23.59 -6.27 47.74
C LYS A 147 23.95 -7.54 48.51
N GLU A 148 23.47 -8.70 48.09
CA GLU A 148 23.83 -9.99 48.70
C GLU A 148 25.34 -10.22 48.67
N CYS A 149 25.98 -9.98 47.52
CA CYS A 149 27.42 -10.10 47.37
C CYS A 149 28.20 -9.12 48.26
N GLU A 150 27.77 -7.86 48.34
CA GLU A 150 28.38 -6.85 49.23
C GLU A 150 28.23 -7.24 50.71
N ASN A 151 27.06 -7.76 51.10
CA ASN A 151 26.79 -8.19 52.47
C ASN A 151 27.68 -9.35 52.92
N ILE A 152 28.06 -10.27 52.04
CA ILE A 152 28.97 -11.37 52.39
C ILE A 152 30.28 -10.83 52.94
N VAL A 153 30.89 -9.85 52.26
CA VAL A 153 32.16 -9.24 52.70
C VAL A 153 31.95 -8.38 53.94
N GLY A 154 30.90 -7.56 53.97
CA GLY A 154 30.59 -6.70 55.12
C GLY A 154 30.32 -7.48 56.40
N GLU A 155 29.51 -8.53 56.33
CA GLU A 155 29.18 -9.39 57.47
C GLU A 155 30.40 -10.21 57.92
N THR A 156 31.24 -10.68 56.99
CA THR A 156 32.48 -11.38 57.33
C THR A 156 33.43 -10.46 58.11
N GLY A 157 33.61 -9.21 57.65
CA GLY A 157 34.44 -8.24 58.37
C GLY A 157 33.89 -7.93 59.75
N ARG A 158 32.57 -7.68 59.89
CA ARG A 158 31.93 -7.46 61.20
C ARG A 158 32.15 -8.61 62.18
N ARG A 159 32.12 -9.86 61.70
CA ARG A 159 32.29 -11.05 62.54
C ARG A 159 33.75 -11.39 62.85
N THR A 160 34.72 -10.77 62.18
CA THR A 160 36.14 -11.10 62.32
C THR A 160 36.97 -9.88 62.71
N ASN A 161 37.28 -9.00 61.75
CA ASN A 161 37.94 -7.72 61.95
C ASN A 161 37.49 -6.74 60.87
N GLU A 162 36.73 -5.71 61.27
CA GLU A 162 36.17 -4.72 60.35
C GLU A 162 37.27 -3.91 59.61
N ASN A 163 38.41 -3.68 60.26
CA ASN A 163 39.54 -2.95 59.67
C ASN A 163 40.29 -3.75 58.59
N ALA A 164 40.10 -5.08 58.52
CA ALA A 164 40.74 -5.91 57.50
C ALA A 164 40.15 -5.68 56.10
N ILE A 165 38.91 -5.18 56.00
CA ILE A 165 38.25 -4.88 54.71
C ILE A 165 39.05 -3.85 53.91
N GLU A 166 39.64 -2.85 54.57
CA GLU A 166 40.44 -1.81 53.90
C GLU A 166 41.74 -2.37 53.29
N GLN A 167 42.25 -3.49 53.83
CA GLN A 167 43.48 -4.13 53.34
C GLN A 167 43.23 -5.04 52.13
N VAL A 168 42.06 -5.70 52.07
CA VAL A 168 41.70 -6.63 50.98
C VAL A 168 40.83 -5.99 49.89
N GLY A 169 40.29 -4.80 50.15
CA GLY A 169 39.39 -4.08 49.25
C GLY A 169 37.93 -4.54 49.34
N ARG A 170 37.02 -3.84 48.64
CA ARG A 170 35.60 -4.21 48.60
C ARG A 170 35.32 -5.27 47.54
N ALA A 171 34.20 -5.97 47.69
CA ALA A 171 33.72 -6.92 46.69
C ALA A 171 33.61 -6.27 45.30
N ARG A 172 33.92 -7.02 44.23
CA ARG A 172 33.73 -6.55 42.84
C ARG A 172 32.30 -6.04 42.60
N ALA A 173 31.30 -6.68 43.22
CA ALA A 173 29.90 -6.25 43.17
C ALA A 173 29.72 -4.77 43.54
N ALA A 174 30.50 -4.24 44.49
CA ALA A 174 30.45 -2.83 44.91
C ALA A 174 30.78 -1.85 43.77
N TYR A 175 31.62 -2.27 42.83
CA TYR A 175 32.12 -1.42 41.73
C TYR A 175 31.54 -1.80 40.37
N HIS A 176 30.95 -2.97 40.24
CA HIS A 176 30.35 -3.42 38.98
C HIS A 176 28.99 -2.76 38.79
N GLU A 177 28.88 -1.94 37.74
CA GLU A 177 27.62 -1.36 37.28
C GLU A 177 27.53 -1.50 35.75
N PRO A 178 26.51 -2.19 35.23
CA PRO A 178 26.17 -2.07 33.83
C PRO A 178 25.91 -0.59 33.54
N SER A 179 26.45 -0.09 32.46
CA SER A 179 26.37 1.31 32.06
C SER A 179 25.00 1.63 31.49
N TRP A 180 24.05 1.89 32.37
CA TRP A 180 22.70 2.31 31.97
C TRP A 180 22.71 3.73 31.37
N ASN A 181 23.61 4.61 31.86
CA ASN A 181 23.58 6.06 31.58
C ASN A 181 24.91 6.65 31.07
N TYR A 182 26.01 5.89 31.03
CA TYR A 182 27.35 6.43 30.70
C TYR A 182 28.05 5.57 29.66
N ASN A 183 27.78 5.86 28.39
CA ASN A 183 28.25 5.09 27.23
C ASN A 183 29.78 5.18 26.99
N GLY A 184 30.49 6.06 27.73
CA GLY A 184 31.92 6.31 27.57
C GLY A 184 32.78 5.92 28.78
N ASP A 185 32.23 5.26 29.81
CA ASP A 185 33.05 4.81 30.96
C ASP A 185 33.89 3.58 30.57
N LYS A 186 35.14 3.52 31.01
CA LYS A 186 36.03 2.36 30.77
C LYS A 186 35.60 1.09 31.50
N HIS A 187 34.67 1.20 32.45
CA HIS A 187 34.08 0.10 33.20
C HIS A 187 32.62 -0.19 32.79
N ALA A 188 32.14 0.49 31.74
CA ALA A 188 30.83 0.28 31.12
C ALA A 188 30.81 -0.99 30.24
N ASP A 189 29.77 -1.82 30.37
CA ASP A 189 29.45 -2.88 29.39
C ASP A 189 28.76 -2.32 28.11
N GLY A 190 28.70 -1.00 27.97
CA GLY A 190 28.11 -0.29 26.84
C GLY A 190 26.58 -0.22 26.91
N VAL A 191 25.93 -0.18 25.74
CA VAL A 191 24.48 0.01 25.56
C VAL A 191 23.68 -1.30 25.59
N ARG A 192 24.38 -2.44 25.69
CA ARG A 192 23.87 -3.79 25.45
C ARG A 192 22.62 -4.17 26.25
N TYR A 193 22.48 -3.65 27.47
CA TYR A 193 21.40 -4.03 28.37
C TYR A 193 20.28 -2.99 28.41
N THR A 194 20.47 -1.80 27.83
CA THR A 194 19.54 -0.67 27.91
C THR A 194 18.72 -0.58 26.64
N VAL A 195 17.42 -0.27 26.75
CA VAL A 195 16.59 0.08 25.59
C VAL A 195 16.74 1.57 25.26
N GLN A 196 17.25 1.90 24.08
CA GLN A 196 17.42 3.29 23.65
C GLN A 196 16.31 3.79 22.73
N GLU A 197 16.10 5.11 22.75
CA GLU A 197 15.10 5.77 21.91
C GLU A 197 15.31 5.49 20.42
N HIS A 198 16.55 5.46 19.95
CA HIS A 198 16.84 5.22 18.52
C HIS A 198 16.52 3.78 18.09
N GLU A 199 16.71 2.79 18.97
CA GLU A 199 16.36 1.39 18.73
C GLU A 199 14.84 1.21 18.72
N MET A 200 14.14 1.85 19.66
CA MET A 200 12.68 1.90 19.69
C MET A 200 12.10 2.52 18.42
N ASN A 201 12.62 3.68 18.02
CA ASN A 201 12.16 4.39 16.82
C ASN A 201 12.44 3.58 15.55
N TYR A 202 13.55 2.85 15.50
CA TYR A 202 13.83 1.94 14.40
C TYR A 202 12.79 0.82 14.34
N ALA A 203 12.55 0.12 15.46
CA ALA A 203 11.59 -0.97 15.53
C ALA A 203 10.16 -0.54 15.17
N LEU A 204 9.72 0.65 15.61
CA LEU A 204 8.41 1.19 15.25
C LEU A 204 8.30 1.54 13.76
N ARG A 205 9.40 1.98 13.14
CA ARG A 205 9.41 2.42 11.74
C ARG A 205 9.53 1.24 10.77
N THR A 206 10.34 0.23 11.09
CA THR A 206 10.65 -0.86 10.16
C THR A 206 9.97 -2.18 10.52
N GLY A 207 9.60 -2.39 11.79
CA GLY A 207 9.14 -3.68 12.29
C GLY A 207 10.26 -4.66 12.64
N ASP A 208 11.54 -4.24 12.50
CA ASP A 208 12.73 -5.06 12.76
C ASP A 208 13.45 -4.62 14.04
N VAL A 209 14.23 -5.51 14.66
CA VAL A 209 14.96 -5.18 15.88
C VAL A 209 16.42 -4.86 15.55
N ILE A 210 16.95 -3.74 16.04
CA ILE A 210 18.40 -3.49 16.07
C ILE A 210 18.90 -3.65 17.51
N ALA A 211 19.91 -4.50 17.70
CA ALA A 211 20.65 -4.62 18.94
C ALA A 211 22.14 -4.68 18.63
N ASP A 212 22.96 -3.96 19.41
CA ASP A 212 24.43 -3.93 19.27
C ASP A 212 24.92 -3.62 17.83
N GLY A 213 24.17 -2.81 17.08
CA GLY A 213 24.47 -2.42 15.70
C GLY A 213 24.16 -3.49 14.63
N ARG A 214 23.35 -4.51 14.94
CA ARG A 214 22.93 -5.57 14.01
C ARG A 214 21.41 -5.65 13.94
N VAL A 215 20.87 -5.94 12.75
CA VAL A 215 19.43 -6.15 12.50
C VAL A 215 19.08 -7.62 12.77
N HIS A 216 17.96 -7.85 13.46
CA HIS A 216 17.43 -9.14 13.88
C HIS A 216 15.98 -9.31 13.44
#